data_AF-A0A4Q4WDX0-F1
#
_entry.id   AF-A0A4Q4WDX0-F1
#
_cell.length_a   1.000
_cell.length_b   1.000
_cell.length_c   1.000
_cell.angle_alpha   90.00
_cell.angle_beta   90.00
_cell.angle_gamma   90.00
#
_symmetry.space_group_name_H-M   'P 1'
#
loop_
_entity.id
_entity.type
_entity.pdbx_description
1 polymer ?
#
loop_
_entity_poly.entity_id
_entity_poly.type
_entity_poly.pdbx_seq_one_letter_code
_entity_poly.pdbx_strand_id
1 'polypeptide(L)'
;MPSLTPYQFQGLQTAGIVTLILHLVLIAILCTLTLIRFVLHPRMIKHSFVNPPEPFFDPFWLSTATSIICMERFSVSHTGPWLVVTIHMLFWMYAAGTLIFTTAIWVVLSSKSPIELLEMNPAMFLMIYNTMLTGTIASSIARSQPPLQRLAIIVAGITY
;
A
#
# COMPACT_ATOMS: atom_id res chain seq x y z
N MET A 1 2.62 18.16 8.85
CA MET A 1 2.80 19.18 7.80
C MET A 1 1.49 19.91 7.60
N PRO A 2 1.43 21.24 7.36
CA PRO A 2 0.17 21.84 6.97
C PRO A 2 -0.20 21.31 5.59
N SER A 3 -1.44 20.86 5.45
CA SER A 3 -2.02 20.37 4.21
C SER A 3 -1.92 21.43 3.09
N LEU A 4 -1.89 20.98 1.83
CA LEU A 4 -1.80 21.78 0.59
C LEU A 4 -2.85 22.91 0.40
N THR A 5 -3.68 23.21 1.39
CA THR A 5 -4.80 24.16 1.29
C THR A 5 -4.57 25.35 2.23
N PRO A 6 -4.54 26.59 1.72
CA PRO A 6 -4.23 27.79 2.50
C PRO A 6 -5.31 28.16 3.55
N TYR A 7 -6.52 27.58 3.47
CA TYR A 7 -7.59 27.77 4.46
C TYR A 7 -7.78 26.50 5.30
N GLN A 8 -7.25 26.49 6.53
CA GLN A 8 -7.47 25.42 7.49
C GLN A 8 -8.68 25.73 8.36
N PHE A 9 -9.82 25.13 8.03
CA PHE A 9 -10.99 25.09 8.90
C PHE A 9 -10.89 23.87 9.81
N GLN A 10 -11.17 24.00 11.11
CA GLN A 10 -11.15 22.87 12.06
C GLN A 10 -12.02 21.69 11.59
N GLY A 11 -13.14 21.97 10.91
CA GLY A 11 -14.00 20.92 10.33
C GLY A 11 -13.31 20.03 9.29
N LEU A 12 -12.31 20.54 8.56
CA LEU A 12 -11.57 19.75 7.56
C LEU A 12 -10.65 18.71 8.23
N GLN A 13 -10.01 19.07 9.35
CA GLN A 13 -9.19 18.11 10.10
C GLN A 13 -10.05 17.03 10.77
N THR A 14 -11.18 17.42 11.37
CA THR A 14 -12.12 16.47 11.99
C THR A 14 -12.69 15.50 10.96
N ALA A 15 -13.10 15.98 9.77
CA ALA A 15 -13.59 15.12 8.70
C ALA A 15 -12.51 14.13 8.20
N GLY A 16 -11.25 14.57 8.13
CA GLY A 16 -10.12 13.71 7.77
C GLY A 16 -9.89 12.57 8.77
N ILE A 17 -9.97 12.86 10.07
CA ILE A 17 -9.84 11.85 11.13
C ILE A 17 -10.99 10.84 11.08
N VAL A 18 -12.23 11.30 10.92
CA VAL A 18 -13.40 10.40 10.79
C VAL A 18 -13.25 9.48 9.58
N THR A 19 -12.82 10.02 8.44
CA THR A 19 -12.60 9.24 7.21
C THR A 19 -11.47 8.23 7.38
N LEU A 20 -10.39 8.58 8.08
CA LEU A 20 -9.31 7.65 8.42
C LEU A 20 -9.80 6.48 9.28
N ILE A 21 -10.57 6.77 10.35
CA ILE A 21 -11.11 5.72 11.22
C ILE A 21 -12.05 4.81 10.44
N LEU A 22 -12.95 5.38 9.63
CA LEU A 22 -13.84 4.61 8.77
C LEU A 22 -13.07 3.71 7.80
N HIS A 23 -12.01 4.24 7.18
CA HIS A 23 -11.14 3.48 6.29
C HIS A 23 -10.47 2.30 7.00
N LEU A 24 -9.95 2.51 8.22
CA LEU A 24 -9.34 1.46 9.04
C LEU A 24 -10.35 0.38 9.49
N VAL A 25 -11.58 0.77 9.77
CA VAL A 25 -12.66 -0.19 10.09
C VAL A 25 -13.01 -0.99 8.84
N LEU A 26 -13.17 -0.33 7.68
CA LEU A 26 -13.54 -1.00 6.45
C LEU A 26 -12.46 -1.99 5.98
N ILE A 27 -11.18 -1.60 6.03
CA ILE A 27 -10.08 -2.51 5.67
C ILE A 27 -10.02 -3.71 6.62
N ALA A 28 -10.28 -3.54 7.92
CA ALA A 28 -10.32 -4.65 8.89
C ALA A 28 -11.48 -5.60 8.60
N ILE A 29 -12.66 -5.08 8.27
CA ILE A 29 -13.82 -5.89 7.88
C ILE A 29 -13.50 -6.66 6.59
N LEU A 30 -12.99 -6.00 5.56
CA LEU A 30 -12.65 -6.66 4.29
C LEU A 30 -11.56 -7.72 4.47
N CYS A 31 -10.54 -7.44 5.29
CA CYS A 31 -9.46 -8.38 5.57
C CYS A 31 -9.95 -9.61 6.35
N THR A 32 -10.86 -9.43 7.32
CA THR A 32 -11.48 -10.55 8.05
C THR A 32 -12.40 -11.37 7.16
N LEU A 33 -13.21 -10.74 6.30
CA LEU A 33 -14.04 -11.46 5.32
C LEU A 33 -13.19 -12.28 4.35
N THR A 34 -12.08 -11.72 3.86
CA THR A 34 -11.13 -12.41 3.01
C THR A 34 -10.46 -13.58 3.73
N LEU A 35 -10.06 -13.39 4.99
CA LEU A 35 -9.50 -14.47 5.81
C LEU A 35 -10.51 -15.61 6.04
N ILE A 36 -11.76 -15.27 6.38
CA ILE A 36 -12.86 -16.22 6.54
C ILE A 36 -13.09 -17.00 5.24
N ARG A 37 -13.11 -16.30 4.09
CA ARG A 37 -13.24 -16.92 2.76
C ARG A 37 -12.09 -17.90 2.50
N PHE A 38 -10.86 -17.56 2.87
CA PHE A 38 -9.69 -18.43 2.72
C PHE A 38 -9.74 -19.67 3.62
N VAL A 39 -10.22 -19.53 4.85
CA VAL A 39 -10.41 -20.67 5.77
C VAL A 39 -11.50 -21.62 5.26
N LEU A 40 -12.61 -21.08 4.73
CA LEU A 40 -13.74 -21.87 4.21
C LEU A 40 -13.41 -22.57 2.87
N HIS A 41 -12.60 -21.96 2.01
CA HIS A 41 -12.32 -22.46 0.66
C HIS A 41 -10.81 -22.45 0.32
N PRO A 42 -9.99 -23.30 0.97
CA PRO A 42 -8.53 -23.32 0.77
C PRO A 42 -8.11 -23.71 -0.66
N ARG A 43 -8.99 -24.36 -1.42
CA ARG A 43 -8.76 -24.72 -2.83
C ARG A 43 -8.73 -23.48 -3.75
N MET A 44 -9.41 -22.39 -3.39
CA MET A 44 -9.37 -21.14 -4.16
C MET A 44 -8.02 -20.44 -4.08
N ILE A 45 -7.26 -20.59 -2.98
CA ILE A 45 -5.92 -19.99 -2.84
C ILE A 45 -4.99 -20.50 -3.92
N LYS A 46 -4.90 -21.83 -4.05
CA LYS A 46 -4.07 -22.47 -5.08
C LYS A 46 -4.55 -22.11 -6.49
N HIS A 47 -5.86 -21.96 -6.69
CA HIS A 47 -6.42 -21.57 -7.98
C HIS A 47 -6.10 -20.11 -8.35
N SER A 48 -6.12 -19.18 -7.39
CA SER A 48 -5.79 -17.76 -7.59
C SER A 48 -4.30 -17.56 -7.90
N PHE A 49 -3.39 -18.33 -7.27
CA PHE A 49 -1.96 -18.30 -7.62
C PHE A 49 -1.65 -18.95 -8.97
N VAL A 50 -2.51 -19.87 -9.44
CA VAL A 50 -2.28 -20.65 -10.66
C VAL A 50 -2.93 -20.02 -11.89
N ASN A 51 -3.95 -19.16 -11.75
CA ASN A 51 -4.55 -18.43 -12.86
C ASN A 51 -4.19 -16.94 -12.76
N PRO A 52 -3.05 -16.50 -13.33
CA PRO A 52 -2.84 -15.08 -13.58
C PRO A 52 -3.90 -14.61 -14.60
N PRO A 53 -4.71 -13.57 -14.34
CA PRO A 53 -4.58 -12.49 -13.37
C PRO A 53 -5.84 -12.37 -12.50
N GLU A 54 -5.97 -13.09 -11.38
CA GLU A 54 -7.02 -12.72 -10.44
C GLU A 54 -6.54 -11.49 -9.63
N PRO A 55 -7.20 -10.32 -9.76
CA PRO A 55 -6.81 -9.08 -9.09
C PRO A 55 -7.12 -9.10 -7.58
N PHE A 56 -7.13 -10.29 -6.95
CA PHE A 56 -7.66 -10.47 -5.61
C PHE A 56 -6.77 -9.84 -4.53
N PHE A 57 -5.45 -9.81 -4.76
CA PHE A 57 -4.48 -9.30 -3.79
C PHE A 57 -4.07 -7.84 -4.04
N ASP A 58 -4.28 -7.30 -5.24
CA ASP A 58 -3.91 -5.91 -5.56
C ASP A 58 -4.63 -4.85 -4.72
N PRO A 59 -5.95 -4.95 -4.43
CA PRO A 59 -6.65 -3.95 -3.61
C PRO A 59 -6.16 -3.88 -2.16
N PHE A 60 -5.61 -4.98 -1.63
CA PHE A 60 -5.08 -5.03 -0.27
C PHE A 60 -3.84 -4.15 -0.11
N TRP A 61 -2.91 -4.24 -1.07
CA TRP A 61 -1.71 -3.40 -1.09
C TRP A 61 -2.07 -1.92 -1.28
N LEU A 62 -3.00 -1.61 -2.19
CA LEU A 62 -3.48 -0.25 -2.39
C LEU A 62 -4.10 0.36 -1.12
N SER A 63 -4.95 -0.40 -0.42
CA SER A 63 -5.58 0.07 0.82
C SER A 63 -4.57 0.26 1.94
N THR A 64 -3.54 -0.58 2.01
CA THR A 64 -2.44 -0.46 2.97
C THR A 64 -1.61 0.80 2.71
N ALA A 65 -1.27 1.08 1.45
CA ALA A 65 -0.59 2.32 1.06
C ALA A 65 -1.37 3.57 1.46
N THR A 66 -2.68 3.56 1.15
CA THR A 66 -3.58 4.67 1.48
C THR A 66 -3.65 4.90 2.99
N SER A 67 -3.72 3.82 3.78
CA SER A 67 -3.71 3.90 5.24
C SER A 67 -2.43 4.57 5.76
N ILE A 68 -1.25 4.20 5.24
CA ILE A 68 0.03 4.79 5.66
C ILE A 68 0.06 6.30 5.38
N ILE A 69 -0.37 6.72 4.18
CA ILE A 69 -0.42 8.13 3.77
C ILE A 69 -1.38 8.92 4.66
N CYS A 70 -2.56 8.35 4.95
CA CYS A 70 -3.54 9.01 5.81
C CYS A 70 -3.06 9.11 7.27
N MET A 71 -2.33 8.11 7.79
CA MET A 71 -1.70 8.17 9.12
C MET A 71 -0.65 9.29 9.18
N GLU A 72 0.20 9.43 8.16
CA GLU A 72 1.18 10.52 8.08
C GLU A 72 0.48 11.89 8.11
N ARG A 73 -0.59 12.04 7.32
CA ARG A 73 -1.23 13.34 7.10
C ARG A 73 -2.10 13.81 8.25
N PHE A 74 -2.83 12.92 8.92
CA PHE A 74 -3.83 13.27 9.93
C PHE A 74 -3.45 12.89 11.35
N SER A 75 -2.64 11.85 11.54
CA SER A 75 -2.30 11.34 12.87
C SER A 75 -1.01 11.95 13.43
N VAL A 76 -0.07 12.39 12.59
CA VAL A 76 1.21 12.97 13.05
C VAL A 76 1.03 14.27 13.84
N SER A 77 0.00 15.08 13.58
CA SER A 77 -0.23 16.32 14.34
C SER A 77 -0.86 16.10 15.73
N HIS A 78 -1.47 14.93 15.97
CA HIS A 78 -2.22 14.63 17.19
C HIS A 78 -1.55 13.55 18.07
N THR A 79 -0.48 12.92 17.58
CA THR A 79 0.09 11.71 18.19
C THR A 79 1.58 11.88 18.48
N GLY A 80 2.07 11.24 19.55
CA GLY A 80 3.47 11.33 19.99
C GLY A 80 4.49 10.69 19.03
N PRO A 81 5.80 10.76 19.37
CA PRO A 81 6.90 10.33 18.52
C PRO A 81 6.89 8.84 18.15
N TRP A 82 6.15 8.02 18.89
CA TRP A 82 5.98 6.59 18.62
C TRP A 82 5.33 6.33 17.25
N LEU A 83 4.43 7.21 16.78
CA LEU A 83 3.77 7.05 15.50
C LEU A 83 4.75 7.15 14.32
N VAL A 84 5.77 8.00 14.43
CA VAL A 84 6.80 8.17 13.39
C VAL A 84 7.57 6.87 13.20
N VAL A 85 7.88 6.18 14.30
CA VAL A 85 8.53 4.86 14.29
C VAL A 85 7.61 3.80 13.68
N THR A 86 6.32 3.80 14.03
CA THR A 86 5.34 2.87 13.46
C THR A 86 5.21 3.04 11.95
N ILE A 87 5.10 4.28 11.45
CA ILE A 87 5.02 4.57 10.01
C ILE A 87 6.28 4.09 9.28
N HIS A 88 7.45 4.26 9.89
CA HIS A 88 8.71 3.78 9.32
C HIS A 88 8.72 2.25 9.20
N MET A 89 8.31 1.52 10.25
CA MET A 89 8.20 0.06 10.18
C MET A 89 7.17 -0.40 9.14
N LEU A 90 6.02 0.27 9.05
CA LEU A 90 4.99 -0.03 8.04
C LEU A 90 5.51 0.19 6.61
N PHE A 91 6.30 1.23 6.39
CA PHE A 91 6.90 1.51 5.09
C PHE A 91 7.80 0.36 4.61
N TRP A 92 8.71 -0.13 5.45
CA TRP A 92 9.60 -1.23 5.04
C TRP A 92 8.88 -2.56 4.88
N MET A 93 7.90 -2.85 5.74
CA MET A 93 7.04 -4.03 5.57
C MET A 93 6.27 -3.98 4.25
N TYR A 94 5.73 -2.81 3.91
CA TYR A 94 5.04 -2.59 2.65
C TYR A 94 5.99 -2.75 1.45
N ALA A 95 7.14 -2.07 1.47
CA ALA A 95 8.13 -2.11 0.40
C ALA A 95 8.64 -3.53 0.13
N ALA A 96 9.05 -4.26 1.17
CA ALA A 96 9.49 -5.65 1.02
C ALA A 96 8.35 -6.56 0.51
N GLY A 97 7.14 -6.37 1.05
CA GLY A 97 5.97 -7.16 0.68
C GLY A 97 5.54 -6.99 -0.77
N THR A 98 5.44 -5.75 -1.26
CA THR A 98 5.06 -5.46 -2.65
C THR A 98 6.13 -5.92 -3.63
N LEU A 99 7.41 -5.75 -3.30
CA LEU A 99 8.50 -6.21 -4.16
C LEU A 99 8.51 -7.73 -4.33
N ILE A 100 8.37 -8.48 -3.24
CA ILE A 100 8.27 -9.95 -3.30
C ILE A 100 7.05 -10.36 -4.11
N PHE A 101 5.90 -9.73 -3.89
CA PHE A 101 4.66 -10.03 -4.57
C PHE A 101 4.74 -9.76 -6.09
N THR A 102 5.19 -8.58 -6.49
CA THR A 102 5.36 -8.21 -7.91
C THR A 102 6.39 -9.12 -8.58
N THR A 103 7.51 -9.45 -7.92
CA THR A 103 8.52 -10.38 -8.45
C THR A 103 7.93 -11.78 -8.65
N ALA A 104 7.20 -12.31 -7.65
CA ALA A 104 6.60 -13.63 -7.72
C ALA A 104 5.60 -13.75 -8.88
N ILE A 105 4.76 -12.73 -9.09
CA ILE A 105 3.78 -12.80 -10.18
C ILE A 105 4.45 -12.65 -11.54
N TRP A 106 5.45 -11.77 -11.68
CA TRP A 106 6.21 -11.67 -12.93
C TRP A 106 6.88 -12.98 -13.31
N VAL A 107 7.50 -13.68 -12.35
CA VAL A 107 8.10 -15.01 -12.58
C VAL A 107 7.05 -16.04 -13.02
N VAL A 108 5.88 -16.08 -12.36
CA VAL A 108 4.79 -17.00 -12.72
C VAL A 108 4.23 -16.69 -14.12
N LEU A 109 4.09 -15.42 -14.45
CA LEU A 109 3.58 -14.96 -15.75
C LEU A 109 4.55 -15.34 -16.88
N SER A 110 5.84 -15.04 -16.72
CA SER A 110 6.88 -15.40 -17.69
C SER A 110 7.03 -16.91 -17.90
N SER A 111 6.70 -17.72 -16.88
CA SER A 111 6.73 -19.18 -16.99
C SER A 111 5.52 -19.76 -17.75
N LYS A 112 4.40 -19.04 -17.84
CA LYS A 112 3.14 -19.57 -18.40
C LYS A 112 2.82 -19.11 -19.80
N SER A 113 3.27 -17.92 -20.20
CA SER A 113 3.03 -17.39 -21.54
C SER A 113 4.30 -16.73 -22.08
N PRO A 114 4.80 -17.10 -23.28
CA PRO A 114 5.73 -16.24 -24.00
C PRO A 114 4.96 -14.97 -24.36
N ILE A 115 5.29 -13.87 -23.68
CA ILE A 115 4.55 -12.62 -23.77
C ILE A 115 4.70 -12.05 -25.18
N GLU A 116 3.68 -12.17 -26.03
CA GLU A 116 3.58 -11.38 -27.24
C GLU A 116 3.27 -9.93 -26.82
N LEU A 117 4.17 -8.99 -27.19
CA LEU A 117 4.16 -7.59 -26.76
C LEU A 117 2.85 -6.81 -27.04
N LEU A 118 1.95 -7.39 -27.84
CA LEU A 118 0.73 -6.76 -28.34
C LEU A 118 -0.53 -7.10 -27.52
N GLU A 119 -0.50 -8.13 -26.66
CA GLU A 119 -1.64 -8.54 -25.81
C GLU A 119 -1.41 -8.24 -24.31
N MET A 120 -0.67 -7.18 -24.01
CA MET A 120 -0.44 -6.79 -22.62
C MET A 120 -1.76 -6.26 -22.01
N ASN A 121 -2.51 -7.14 -21.33
CA ASN A 121 -3.74 -6.79 -20.64
C ASN A 121 -3.47 -5.60 -19.69
N PRO A 122 -4.24 -4.48 -19.76
CA PRO A 122 -4.09 -3.33 -18.88
C PRO A 122 -4.18 -3.69 -17.39
N ALA A 123 -4.80 -4.82 -17.04
CA ALA A 123 -4.80 -5.35 -15.67
C ALA A 123 -3.39 -5.64 -15.12
N MET A 124 -2.40 -5.98 -15.96
CA MET A 124 -1.03 -6.22 -15.52
C MET A 124 -0.32 -4.95 -15.05
N PHE A 125 -0.73 -3.79 -15.55
CA PHE A 125 -0.21 -2.50 -15.07
C PHE A 125 -0.62 -2.21 -13.62
N LEU A 126 -1.86 -2.59 -13.23
CA LEU A 126 -2.35 -2.45 -11.84
C LEU A 126 -1.49 -3.22 -10.84
N MET A 127 -0.84 -4.29 -11.28
CA MET A 127 0.01 -5.12 -10.42
C MET A 127 1.39 -4.49 -10.16
N ILE A 128 1.92 -3.74 -11.13
CA ILE A 128 3.16 -2.95 -10.97
C ILE A 128 2.88 -1.70 -10.14
N TYR A 129 1.68 -1.13 -10.28
CA TYR A 129 1.25 0.07 -9.58
C TYR A 129 1.43 -0.02 -8.06
N ASN A 130 1.17 -1.19 -7.47
CA ASN A 130 1.36 -1.43 -6.04
C ASN A 130 2.82 -1.25 -5.59
N THR A 131 3.79 -1.66 -6.41
CA THR A 131 5.21 -1.43 -6.11
C THR A 131 5.57 0.05 -6.26
N MET A 132 5.03 0.73 -7.29
CA MET A 132 5.24 2.18 -7.52
C MET A 132 4.68 3.06 -6.39
N LEU A 133 3.61 2.63 -5.71
CA LEU A 133 3.06 3.34 -4.55
C LEU A 133 4.08 3.48 -3.42
N THR A 134 5.08 2.60 -3.33
CA THR A 134 6.19 2.73 -2.37
C THR A 134 6.89 4.07 -2.52
N GLY A 135 7.12 4.54 -3.75
CA GLY A 135 7.69 5.87 -4.01
C GLY A 135 6.77 7.02 -3.59
N THR A 136 5.45 6.86 -3.75
CA THR A 136 4.46 7.85 -3.31
C THR A 136 4.42 7.95 -1.78
N ILE A 137 4.43 6.80 -1.10
CA ILE A 137 4.51 6.73 0.36
C ILE A 137 5.82 7.37 0.82
N ALA A 138 6.96 7.01 0.21
CA ALA A 138 8.27 7.56 0.54
C ALA A 138 8.28 9.10 0.46
N SER A 139 7.71 9.68 -0.60
CA SER A 139 7.58 11.13 -0.76
C SER A 139 6.73 11.78 0.33
N SER A 140 5.62 11.13 0.72
CA SER A 140 4.75 11.63 1.79
C SER A 140 5.40 11.59 3.17
N ILE A 141 6.12 10.50 3.50
CA ILE A 141 6.70 10.29 4.84
C ILE A 141 8.07 10.93 5.01
N ALA A 142 8.82 11.18 3.92
CA ALA A 142 10.21 11.61 3.97
C ALA A 142 10.42 12.81 4.90
N ARG A 143 9.52 13.80 4.85
CA ARG A 143 9.68 15.04 5.60
C ARG A 143 9.41 14.91 7.10
N SER A 144 8.64 13.90 7.52
CA SER A 144 8.27 13.65 8.91
C SER A 144 9.27 12.73 9.64
N GLN A 145 10.16 12.06 8.90
CA GLN A 145 11.17 11.13 9.44
C GLN A 145 12.47 11.83 9.88
N PRO A 146 13.21 11.28 10.86
CA PRO A 146 14.47 11.84 11.32
C PRO A 146 15.55 11.82 10.21
N PRO A 147 16.49 12.79 10.21
CA PRO A 147 17.39 13.04 9.08
C PRO A 147 18.26 11.84 8.70
N LEU A 148 18.66 11.01 9.65
CA LEU A 148 19.48 9.81 9.41
C LEU A 148 18.72 8.73 8.60
N GLN A 149 17.42 8.58 8.85
CA GLN A 149 16.58 7.53 8.25
C GLN A 149 15.88 8.00 6.97
N ARG A 150 15.69 9.32 6.82
CA ARG A 150 15.08 9.96 5.66
C ARG A 150 15.79 9.62 4.35
N LEU A 151 17.12 9.57 4.35
CA LEU A 151 17.90 9.27 3.13
C LEU A 151 17.61 7.87 2.60
N ALA A 152 17.56 6.87 3.47
CA ALA A 152 17.27 5.49 3.07
C ALA A 152 15.87 5.35 2.46
N ILE A 153 14.87 6.05 3.03
CA ILE A 153 13.50 6.06 2.52
C ILE A 153 13.41 6.74 1.15
N ILE A 154 14.12 7.86 0.95
CA ILE A 154 14.13 8.56 -0.34
C ILE A 154 14.82 7.70 -1.40
N VAL A 155 15.98 7.10 -1.09
CA VAL A 155 16.68 6.20 -2.02
C VAL A 155 15.79 5.02 -2.38
N ALA A 156 15.17 4.37 -1.38
CA ALA A 156 14.22 3.29 -1.61
C ALA A 156 13.08 3.75 -2.53
N GLY A 157 12.48 4.91 -2.28
CA GLY A 157 11.40 5.44 -3.10
C GLY A 157 11.78 5.77 -4.55
N ILE A 158 13.06 6.03 -4.85
CA ILE A 158 13.55 6.27 -6.22
C ILE A 158 13.90 4.95 -6.93
N THR A 159 14.33 3.93 -6.17
CA THR A 159 14.74 2.63 -6.72
C THR A 159 13.59 1.68 -7.05
N TYR A 160 12.41 1.90 -6.47
CA TYR A 160 11.19 1.09 -6.67
C TYR A 160 10.38 1.59 -7.87
#